data_AF-A0A3N1P1S5-F1
#
_entry.id   AF-A0A3N1P1S5-F1
#
_cell.length_a   1.000
_cell.length_b   1.000
_cell.length_c   1.000
_cell.angle_alpha   90.00
_cell.angle_beta   90.00
_cell.angle_gamma   90.00
#
_symmetry.space_group_name_H-M   'P 1'
#
loop_
_entity.id
_entity.type
_entity.pdbx_description
1 polymer ?
#
loop_
_entity_poly.entity_id
_entity_poly.type
_entity_poly.pdbx_seq_one_letter_code
_entity_poly.pdbx_strand_id
1 'polypeptide(L)'
;MQNALELINTIGVYSVIPAVPLIVLSVAVGLVLHNTLASRLDPILFKEPYFHQKELRIYVVWPLTWLKTMAYILLVTCPKMAKWKRFKGFKEALPLAWFLVALCYIELMLLVLLMLVAIVMITTGALSVLLS
;
A
#
# COMPACT_ATOMS: atom_id res chain seq x y z
N MET A 1 -30.35 17.18 -16.38
CA MET A 1 -28.99 16.64 -16.58
C MET A 1 -27.91 17.59 -16.05
N GLN A 2 -27.96 18.89 -16.37
CA GLN A 2 -26.97 19.88 -15.94
C GLN A 2 -26.68 19.90 -14.42
N ASN A 3 -27.73 19.95 -13.58
CA ASN A 3 -27.57 19.93 -12.11
C ASN A 3 -26.90 18.63 -11.59
N ALA A 4 -27.09 17.51 -12.27
CA ALA A 4 -26.47 16.24 -11.89
C ALA A 4 -24.97 16.21 -12.26
N LEU A 5 -24.62 16.77 -13.43
CA LEU A 5 -23.23 16.93 -13.87
C LEU A 5 -22.45 17.86 -12.91
N GLU A 6 -23.03 18.99 -12.52
CA GLU A 6 -22.43 19.93 -11.57
C GLU A 6 -22.21 19.27 -10.20
N LEU A 7 -23.18 18.50 -9.70
CA LEU A 7 -23.03 17.76 -8.44
C LEU A 7 -21.87 16.74 -8.51
N ILE A 8 -21.79 15.95 -9.59
CA ILE A 8 -20.74 14.93 -9.78
C ILE A 8 -19.36 15.58 -9.85
N ASN A 9 -19.21 16.65 -10.63
CA ASN A 9 -17.95 17.39 -10.74
C ASN A 9 -17.54 17.99 -9.40
N THR A 10 -18.50 18.53 -8.64
CA THR A 10 -18.27 19.10 -7.31
C THR A 10 -17.74 18.04 -6.34
N ILE A 11 -18.37 16.85 -6.30
CA ILE A 11 -17.91 15.72 -5.47
C ILE A 11 -16.50 15.28 -5.89
N GLY A 12 -16.24 15.14 -7.19
CA GLY A 12 -14.94 14.78 -7.72
C GLY A 12 -13.84 15.75 -7.27
N VAL A 13 -14.08 17.05 -7.41
CA VAL A 13 -13.13 18.11 -7.00
C VAL A 13 -12.88 18.09 -5.49
N TYR A 14 -13.94 18.00 -4.67
CA TYR A 14 -13.77 17.99 -3.21
C TYR A 14 -13.07 16.74 -2.70
N SER A 15 -13.13 15.62 -3.43
CA SER A 15 -12.39 14.41 -3.07
C SER A 15 -10.87 14.54 -3.22
N VAL A 16 -10.38 15.49 -4.02
CA VAL A 16 -8.94 15.75 -4.22
C VAL A 16 -8.31 16.42 -3.00
N ILE A 17 -9.06 17.28 -2.30
CA ILE A 17 -8.57 18.05 -1.15
C ILE A 17 -8.01 17.13 -0.04
N PRO A 18 -8.72 16.08 0.42
CA PRO A 18 -8.16 15.14 1.39
C PRO A 18 -7.14 14.18 0.75
N ALA A 19 -7.14 13.99 -0.57
CA ALA A 19 -6.21 13.09 -1.25
C ALA A 19 -4.76 13.54 -1.08
N VAL A 20 -4.48 14.84 -1.27
CA VAL A 20 -3.12 15.40 -1.22
C VAL A 20 -2.41 15.13 0.12
N PRO A 21 -2.97 15.50 1.29
CA PRO A 21 -2.32 15.23 2.57
C PRO A 21 -2.21 13.72 2.85
N LEU A 22 -3.20 12.92 2.43
CA LEU A 22 -3.14 11.46 2.56
C LEU A 22 -1.98 10.85 1.76
N ILE A 23 -1.76 11.32 0.53
CA ILE A 23 -0.64 10.85 -0.32
C ILE A 23 0.68 11.23 0.33
N VAL A 24 0.85 12.48 0.76
CA VAL A 24 2.10 12.94 1.38
C VAL A 24 2.41 12.12 2.64
N LEU A 25 1.38 11.88 3.47
CA LEU A 25 1.54 11.10 4.70
C LEU A 25 1.87 9.63 4.40
N SER A 26 1.18 8.99 3.45
CA SER A 26 1.48 7.60 3.05
C SER A 26 2.88 7.47 2.45
N VAL A 27 3.31 8.41 1.61
CA VAL A 27 4.68 8.37 1.06
C VAL A 27 5.72 8.51 2.17
N ALA A 28 5.51 9.44 3.12
CA ALA A 28 6.44 9.64 4.23
C ALA A 28 6.53 8.39 5.13
N VAL A 29 5.40 7.84 5.56
CA VAL A 29 5.35 6.63 6.41
C VAL A 29 5.88 5.41 5.64
N GLY A 30 5.46 5.24 4.39
CA GLY A 30 5.92 4.21 3.49
C GLY A 30 7.44 4.23 3.30
N LEU A 31 8.08 5.41 3.18
CA LEU A 31 9.54 5.54 3.05
C LEU A 31 10.27 5.09 4.31
N VAL A 32 9.77 5.50 5.49
CA VAL A 32 10.31 5.05 6.78
C VAL A 32 10.19 3.54 6.92
N LEU A 33 9.03 2.99 6.58
CA LEU A 33 8.81 1.54 6.57
C LEU A 33 9.68 0.82 5.54
N HIS A 34 9.86 1.38 4.34
CA HIS A 34 10.72 0.78 3.31
C HIS A 34 12.14 0.58 3.82
N ASN A 35 12.75 1.64 4.36
CA ASN A 35 14.12 1.60 4.85
C ASN A 35 14.27 0.69 6.08
N THR A 36 13.34 0.79 7.03
CA THR A 36 13.42 0.02 8.29
C THR A 36 13.08 -1.45 8.12
N LEU A 37 12.03 -1.77 7.36
CA LEU A 37 11.64 -3.16 7.07
C LEU A 37 12.66 -3.83 6.17
N ALA A 38 13.19 -3.16 5.14
CA ALA A 38 14.22 -3.77 4.29
C ALA A 38 15.46 -4.13 5.14
N SER A 39 15.96 -3.20 5.96
CA SER A 39 17.14 -3.46 6.80
C SER A 39 16.95 -4.63 7.78
N ARG A 40 15.75 -4.79 8.36
CA ARG A 40 15.49 -5.80 9.40
C ARG A 40 14.99 -7.14 8.86
N LEU A 41 14.17 -7.11 7.80
CA LEU A 41 13.46 -8.28 7.29
C LEU A 41 14.11 -8.87 6.04
N ASP A 42 14.86 -8.09 5.24
CA ASP A 42 15.55 -8.66 4.07
C ASP A 42 16.47 -9.85 4.45
N PRO A 43 17.30 -9.77 5.51
CA PRO A 43 18.18 -10.89 5.89
C PRO A 43 17.42 -12.17 6.27
N ILE A 44 16.17 -12.05 6.70
CA ILE A 44 15.35 -13.16 7.21
C ILE A 44 14.44 -13.71 6.11
N LEU A 45 13.78 -12.82 5.38
CA LEU A 45 12.67 -13.12 4.48
C LEU A 45 13.03 -12.98 3.01
N PHE A 46 14.04 -12.18 2.62
CA PHE A 46 14.43 -11.99 1.22
C PHE A 46 15.37 -13.11 0.74
N LYS A 47 14.88 -14.34 0.81
CA LYS A 47 15.56 -15.56 0.38
C LYS A 47 14.56 -16.62 -0.07
N GLU A 48 15.05 -17.68 -0.72
CA GLU A 48 14.25 -18.87 -0.98
C GLU A 48 13.89 -19.55 0.36
N PRO A 49 12.67 -20.12 0.52
CA PRO A 49 11.62 -20.36 -0.49
C PRO A 49 10.59 -19.21 -0.64
N TYR A 50 10.74 -18.08 0.06
CA TYR A 50 9.73 -17.02 0.12
C TYR A 50 9.73 -16.08 -1.10
N PHE A 51 10.89 -15.91 -1.71
CA PHE A 51 11.07 -15.18 -2.97
C PHE A 51 11.79 -16.07 -3.96
N HIS A 52 11.30 -16.09 -5.19
CA HIS A 52 11.92 -16.84 -6.27
C HIS A 52 13.21 -16.15 -6.74
N GLN A 53 14.20 -16.88 -7.28
CA GLN A 53 15.46 -16.30 -7.79
C GLN A 53 15.28 -15.14 -8.77
N LYS A 54 14.20 -15.14 -9.56
CA LYS A 54 13.88 -14.03 -10.47
C LYS A 54 13.45 -12.78 -9.69
N GLU A 55 12.60 -12.96 -8.68
CA GLU A 55 12.11 -11.88 -7.82
C GLU A 55 13.23 -11.30 -6.96
N LEU A 56 14.12 -12.16 -6.46
CA LEU A 56 15.31 -11.75 -5.70
C LEU A 56 16.23 -10.82 -6.51
N ARG A 57 16.26 -10.93 -7.85
CA ARG A 57 17.01 -10.02 -8.72
C ARG A 57 16.22 -8.76 -9.07
N ILE A 58 14.91 -8.89 -9.26
CA ILE A 58 14.06 -7.79 -9.73
C ILE A 58 13.73 -6.82 -8.59
N TYR A 59 13.45 -7.33 -7.38
CA TYR A 59 13.01 -6.52 -6.24
C TYR A 59 14.15 -5.81 -5.50
N VAL A 60 15.35 -5.82 -6.07
CA VAL A 60 16.48 -4.98 -5.62
C VAL A 60 16.49 -3.64 -6.36
N VAL A 61 15.79 -3.53 -7.49
CA VAL A 61 15.78 -2.33 -8.34
C VAL A 61 14.60 -1.44 -7.99
N TRP A 62 14.85 -0.14 -7.82
CA TRP A 62 13.80 0.86 -7.63
C TRP A 62 13.01 1.06 -8.94
N PRO A 63 11.66 1.15 -8.93
CA PRO A 63 10.76 1.22 -7.78
C PRO A 63 10.19 -0.14 -7.34
N LEU A 64 10.61 -1.25 -7.94
CA LEU A 64 10.05 -2.59 -7.66
C LEU A 64 10.40 -3.10 -6.25
N THR A 65 11.41 -2.52 -5.61
CA THR A 65 11.71 -2.73 -4.18
C THR A 65 10.49 -2.44 -3.29
N TRP A 66 9.57 -1.56 -3.69
CA TRP A 66 8.35 -1.28 -2.92
C TRP A 66 7.40 -2.49 -2.80
N LEU A 67 7.38 -3.37 -3.81
CA LEU A 67 6.55 -4.58 -3.77
C LEU A 67 6.97 -5.53 -2.64
N LYS A 68 8.27 -5.60 -2.35
CA LYS A 68 8.78 -6.41 -1.23
C LYS A 68 8.34 -5.81 0.11
N THR A 69 8.38 -4.48 0.25
CA THR A 69 7.92 -3.77 1.45
C THR A 69 6.43 -3.95 1.69
N MET A 70 5.61 -3.89 0.63
CA MET A 70 4.19 -4.18 0.75
C MET A 70 3.93 -5.62 1.20
N ALA A 71 4.72 -6.58 0.72
CA ALA A 71 4.63 -7.96 1.20
C ALA A 71 4.99 -8.08 2.69
N TYR A 72 5.98 -7.32 3.18
CA TYR A 72 6.33 -7.27 4.59
C TYR A 72 5.27 -6.59 5.45
N ILE A 73 4.72 -5.46 5.02
CA ILE A 73 3.61 -4.78 5.70
C ILE A 73 2.42 -5.74 5.81
N LEU A 74 2.08 -6.45 4.73
CA LEU A 74 1.00 -7.44 4.75
C LEU A 74 1.30 -8.63 5.68
N LEU A 75 2.56 -9.06 5.78
CA LEU A 75 2.97 -10.11 6.72
C LEU A 75 2.78 -9.69 8.18
N VAL A 76 3.03 -8.41 8.48
CA VAL A 76 2.86 -7.84 9.83
C VAL A 76 1.40 -7.63 10.17
N THR A 77 0.62 -7.03 9.27
CA THR A 77 -0.78 -6.64 9.52
C THR A 77 -1.78 -7.78 9.30
N CYS A 78 -1.56 -8.60 8.28
CA CYS A 78 -2.44 -9.68 7.86
C CYS A 78 -1.65 -10.99 7.65
N PRO A 79 -1.05 -11.55 8.72
CA PRO A 79 -0.17 -12.71 8.61
C PRO A 79 -0.85 -13.93 7.98
N LYS A 80 -2.17 -14.11 8.16
CA LYS A 80 -2.92 -15.20 7.52
C LYS A 80 -2.92 -15.09 5.99
N MET A 81 -3.20 -13.91 5.45
CA MET A 81 -3.20 -13.67 3.99
C MET A 81 -1.77 -13.75 3.43
N ALA A 82 -0.80 -13.17 4.13
CA ALA A 82 0.60 -13.18 3.70
C ALA A 82 1.20 -14.60 3.70
N LYS A 83 0.89 -15.42 4.72
CA LYS A 83 1.31 -16.83 4.79
C LYS A 83 0.59 -17.70 3.77
N TRP A 84 -0.66 -17.37 3.43
CA TRP A 84 -1.39 -18.07 2.37
C TRP A 84 -0.78 -17.80 0.98
N LYS A 85 -0.43 -16.55 0.69
CA LYS A 85 0.07 -16.13 -0.62
C LYS A 85 1.56 -16.38 -0.83
N ARG A 86 2.41 -16.07 0.17
CA ARG A 86 3.87 -16.00 -0.01
C ARG A 86 4.70 -16.64 1.09
N PHE A 87 4.37 -16.42 2.36
CA PHE A 87 5.20 -16.84 3.50
C PHE A 87 4.72 -18.16 4.14
N LYS A 88 4.44 -19.18 3.33
CA LYS A 88 3.92 -20.47 3.80
C LYS A 88 4.87 -21.09 4.82
N GLY A 89 4.34 -21.50 5.97
CA GLY A 89 5.12 -22.17 7.02
C GLY A 89 6.03 -21.28 7.88
N PHE A 90 6.08 -19.97 7.66
CA PHE A 90 6.85 -19.07 8.53
C PHE A 90 6.20 -19.00 9.93
N LYS A 91 6.92 -19.49 10.95
CA LYS A 91 6.47 -19.55 12.35
C LYS A 91 7.27 -18.65 13.30
N GLU A 92 8.37 -18.06 12.82
CA GLU A 92 9.22 -17.21 13.66
C GLU A 92 8.51 -15.88 14.01
N ALA A 93 8.80 -15.40 15.22
CA ALA A 93 8.38 -14.06 15.63
C ALA A 93 9.22 -13.03 14.85
N LEU A 94 8.55 -12.06 14.22
CA LEU A 94 9.25 -11.00 13.50
C LEU A 94 9.97 -10.09 14.50
N PRO A 95 11.27 -9.78 14.31
CA PRO A 95 12.05 -8.93 15.21
C PRO A 95 11.73 -7.43 15.00
N LEU A 96 10.45 -7.09 15.15
CA LEU A 96 9.92 -5.75 14.95
C LEU A 96 9.52 -5.15 16.30
N ALA A 97 9.89 -3.89 16.51
CA ALA A 97 9.39 -3.13 17.64
C ALA A 97 7.88 -2.87 17.47
N TRP A 98 7.16 -2.80 18.60
CA TRP A 98 5.71 -2.52 18.62
C TRP A 98 5.34 -1.24 17.84
N PHE A 99 6.19 -0.22 17.88
CA PHE A 99 6.03 1.01 17.09
C PHE A 99 6.05 0.77 15.57
N LEU A 100 6.96 -0.08 15.08
CA LEU A 100 7.02 -0.42 13.64
C LEU A 100 5.78 -1.19 13.21
N VAL A 101 5.26 -2.06 14.09
CA VAL A 101 4.01 -2.76 13.85
C VAL A 101 2.85 -1.77 13.73
N ALA A 102 2.75 -0.80 14.65
CA ALA A 102 1.74 0.25 14.58
C ALA A 102 1.85 1.07 13.28
N LEU A 103 3.05 1.45 12.86
CA LEU A 103 3.27 2.13 11.58
C LEU A 103 2.81 1.29 10.38
N CYS A 104 3.04 -0.02 10.38
CA CYS A 104 2.53 -0.90 9.32
C CYS A 104 1.00 -0.88 9.22
N TYR A 105 0.28 -0.85 10.36
CA TYR A 105 -1.18 -0.72 10.37
C TYR A 105 -1.64 0.64 9.87
N ILE A 106 -0.96 1.72 10.30
CA ILE A 106 -1.25 3.09 9.84
C ILE A 106 -1.07 3.18 8.32
N GLU A 107 0.03 2.65 7.79
CA GLU A 107 0.30 2.65 6.35
C GLU A 107 -0.77 1.86 5.57
N LEU A 108 -1.16 0.67 6.07
CA LEU A 108 -2.23 -0.09 5.44
C LEU A 108 -3.54 0.69 5.41
N MET A 109 -3.89 1.37 6.50
CA MET A 109 -5.11 2.20 6.57
C MET A 109 -5.02 3.39 5.61
N LEU A 110 -3.87 4.06 5.51
CA LEU A 110 -3.65 5.15 4.56
C LEU A 110 -3.83 4.68 3.11
N LEU A 111 -3.25 3.53 2.77
CA LEU A 111 -3.40 2.94 1.43
C LEU A 111 -4.86 2.58 1.12
N VAL A 112 -5.61 2.05 2.10
CA VAL A 112 -7.04 1.77 1.93
C VAL A 112 -7.84 3.06 1.71
N LEU A 113 -7.56 4.11 2.48
CA LEU A 113 -8.22 5.41 2.29
C LEU A 113 -7.91 6.01 0.92
N LEU A 114 -6.65 5.94 0.48
CA LEU A 114 -6.24 6.38 -0.86
C LEU A 114 -6.93 5.59 -1.97
N MET A 115 -7.09 4.28 -1.80
CA MET A 115 -7.84 3.44 -2.74
C MET A 115 -9.31 3.86 -2.84
N LEU A 116 -9.96 4.19 -1.71
CA LEU A 116 -11.34 4.69 -1.72
C LEU A 116 -11.46 6.03 -2.45
N VAL A 117 -10.54 6.96 -2.19
CA VAL A 117 -10.50 8.25 -2.90
C VAL A 117 -10.29 8.04 -4.40
N ALA A 118 -9.37 7.13 -4.80
CA ALA A 118 -9.13 6.81 -6.19
C ALA A 118 -10.39 6.24 -6.88
N ILE A 119 -11.14 5.36 -6.20
CA ILE A 119 -12.42 4.83 -6.71
C ILE A 119 -13.43 5.96 -6.92
N VAL A 120 -13.57 6.88 -5.96
CA VAL A 120 -14.47 8.03 -6.09
C VAL A 120 -14.08 8.91 -7.28
N MET A 121 -12.79 9.19 -7.48
CA MET A 121 -12.33 9.97 -8.63
C MET A 121 -12.57 9.26 -9.97
N ILE A 122 -12.30 7.96 -10.06
CA ILE A 122 -12.52 7.19 -11.29
C ILE A 122 -14.02 7.15 -11.62
N THR A 123 -14.87 6.88 -10.62
CA THR A 123 -16.33 6.80 -10.82
C THR A 123 -16.93 8.14 -11.20
N THR A 124 -16.56 9.23 -10.51
CA THR A 124 -17.04 10.58 -10.84
C THR A 124 -16.56 11.03 -12.21
N GLY A 125 -15.29 10.77 -12.57
CA GLY A 125 -14.75 11.06 -13.89
C GLY A 125 -15.40 10.26 -15.02
N ALA A 126 -15.67 8.97 -14.79
CA ALA A 126 -16.39 8.13 -15.76
C ALA A 126 -17.83 8.64 -15.95
N LEU A 127 -18.53 8.98 -14.87
CA LEU A 127 -19.89 9.51 -14.92
C LEU A 127 -19.94 10.89 -15.59
N SER A 128 -18.95 11.77 -15.36
CA SER A 128 -18.91 13.08 -16.02
C SER A 128 -18.75 12.97 -17.54
N VAL A 129 -17.96 12.00 -18.01
CA VAL A 129 -17.78 11.74 -19.45
C VAL A 129 -19.02 11.11 -20.10
N LEU A 130 -19.76 10.28 -19.35
CA LEU A 130 -20.99 9.66 -19.86
C LEU A 130 -22.19 10.61 -19.91
N LEU A 131 -22.20 11.64 -19.06
CA LEU A 131 -23.30 12.60 -18.93
C LEU A 131 -23.06 13.92 -19.68
N SER A 132 -21.84 14.14 -20.18
CA SER A 132 -21.46 15.26 -21.08
C SER A 132 -21.91 15.01 -22.51
#